data_AF-A0A4U8Z7P1-F1
#
_entry.id   AF-A0A4U8Z7P1-F1
#
_cell.length_a   1.000
_cell.length_b   1.000
_cell.length_c   1.000
_cell.angle_alpha   90.00
_cell.angle_beta   90.00
_cell.angle_gamma   90.00
#
_symmetry.space_group_name_H-M   'P 1'
#
loop_
_entity.id
_entity.type
_entity.pdbx_description
1 polymer ?
#
loop_
_entity_poly.entity_id
_entity_poly.type
_entity_poly.pdbx_seq_one_letter_code
_entity_poly.pdbx_strand_id
1 'polypeptide(L)'
;MNARADSAIQDRVRLGNKRAGAKAKPQPGETVIDIDRVNPVLGNHYVLKDHRDDIRRAEVIRLYDLKYQQDLAARGPMAIATEQLAARVKNGEKLILMCWCAGAPFNKPCHGDLIINQIERLLTFKCE
;
A
#
# COMPACT_ATOMS: atom_id res chain seq x y z
N MET A 1 0.93 27.60 12.22
CA MET A 1 -0.22 27.13 11.40
C MET A 1 0.29 26.03 10.48
N ASN A 2 0.07 24.74 10.74
CA ASN A 2 0.56 23.66 9.84
C ASN A 2 -0.32 22.39 9.75
N ALA A 3 -1.42 22.28 10.50
CA ALA A 3 -2.23 21.05 10.50
C ALA A 3 -3.00 20.77 9.19
N ARG A 4 -3.21 21.76 8.31
CA ARG A 4 -3.96 21.59 7.04
C ARG A 4 -3.13 20.99 5.90
N ALA A 5 -1.80 21.11 5.95
CA ALA A 5 -0.93 20.53 4.94
C ALA A 5 -0.80 19.00 5.14
N ASP A 6 -0.73 18.58 6.41
CA ASP A 6 -0.55 17.17 6.77
C ASP A 6 -1.78 16.31 6.39
N SER A 7 -3.00 16.82 6.55
CA SER A 7 -4.21 16.09 6.12
C SER A 7 -4.35 15.98 4.60
N ALA A 8 -3.90 17.01 3.85
CA ALA A 8 -3.95 17.02 2.39
C ALA A 8 -2.95 16.06 1.73
N ILE A 9 -1.97 15.57 2.49
CA ILE A 9 -0.98 14.57 2.07
C ILE A 9 -1.50 13.15 2.30
N GLN A 10 -2.22 12.92 3.41
CA GLN A 10 -2.81 11.61 3.75
C GLN A 10 -3.83 11.14 2.69
N ASP A 11 -4.58 12.05 2.07
CA ASP A 11 -5.58 11.72 1.03
C ASP A 11 -4.98 11.42 -0.37
N ARG A 12 -3.65 11.45 -0.52
CA ARG A 12 -2.99 11.29 -1.83
C ARG A 12 -2.54 9.89 -2.13
N VAL A 13 -2.63 8.95 -1.19
CA VAL A 13 -2.36 7.55 -1.43
C VAL A 13 -3.54 6.72 -0.94
N ARG A 14 -4.05 5.82 -1.77
CA ARG A 14 -5.11 4.91 -1.34
C ARG A 14 -5.01 3.56 -1.99
N LEU A 15 -5.73 2.60 -1.42
CA LEU A 15 -5.82 1.26 -1.93
C LEU A 15 -6.89 1.13 -3.02
N GLY A 16 -6.59 0.37 -4.05
CA GLY A 16 -7.52 -0.01 -5.11
C GLY A 16 -7.59 -1.52 -5.30
N ASN A 17 -8.56 -1.96 -6.11
CA ASN A 17 -8.79 -3.38 -6.37
C ASN A 17 -8.93 -3.68 -7.87
N LYS A 18 -8.10 -4.63 -8.32
CA LYS A 18 -8.06 -5.10 -9.71
C LYS A 18 -9.27 -5.97 -10.13
N ARG A 19 -10.00 -6.57 -9.20
CA ARG A 19 -11.17 -7.44 -9.50
C ARG A 19 -12.23 -6.71 -10.34
N ALA A 20 -12.88 -7.46 -11.23
CA ALA A 20 -14.02 -6.98 -11.99
C ALA A 20 -15.14 -6.53 -11.02
N GLY A 21 -15.80 -5.40 -11.31
CA GLY A 21 -16.88 -4.85 -10.47
C GLY A 21 -16.44 -4.20 -9.16
N ALA A 22 -15.13 -4.12 -8.86
CA ALA A 22 -14.67 -3.42 -7.67
C ALA A 22 -14.97 -1.91 -7.75
N LYS A 23 -15.48 -1.34 -6.64
CA LYS A 23 -15.78 0.11 -6.55
C LYS A 23 -14.52 0.98 -6.49
N ALA A 24 -13.45 0.49 -5.87
CA ALA A 24 -12.19 1.20 -5.71
C ALA A 24 -11.32 1.08 -6.99
N LYS A 25 -11.69 1.83 -8.04
CA LYS A 25 -10.94 1.95 -9.30
C LYS A 25 -10.11 3.23 -9.35
N PRO A 26 -9.08 3.30 -10.22
CA PRO A 26 -8.35 4.54 -10.46
C PRO A 26 -9.27 5.69 -10.88
N GLN A 27 -9.02 6.88 -10.35
CA GLN A 27 -9.71 8.12 -10.69
C GLN A 27 -8.81 9.01 -11.58
N PRO A 28 -9.39 9.96 -12.34
CA PRO A 28 -8.60 10.94 -13.09
C PRO A 28 -7.57 11.66 -12.21
N GLY A 29 -6.32 11.71 -12.67
CA GLY A 29 -5.21 12.31 -11.94
C GLY A 29 -4.55 11.41 -10.90
N GLU A 30 -4.97 10.15 -10.76
CA GLU A 30 -4.24 9.15 -9.98
C GLU A 30 -3.29 8.34 -10.86
N THR A 31 -2.07 8.15 -10.38
CA THR A 31 -1.12 7.20 -10.95
C THR A 31 -1.33 5.82 -10.35
N VAL A 32 -1.47 4.83 -11.22
CA VAL A 32 -1.67 3.42 -10.85
C VAL A 32 -0.32 2.79 -10.50
N ILE A 33 -0.23 2.23 -9.29
CA ILE A 33 0.91 1.44 -8.84
C ILE A 33 0.44 0.02 -8.57
N ASP A 34 0.92 -0.91 -9.38
CA ASP A 34 0.61 -2.32 -9.19
C ASP A 34 1.45 -2.91 -8.06
N ILE A 35 0.78 -3.41 -7.02
CA ILE A 35 1.40 -4.07 -5.86
C ILE A 35 0.90 -5.51 -5.73
N ASP A 36 0.49 -6.11 -6.84
CA ASP A 36 0.12 -7.52 -6.86
C ASP A 36 1.35 -8.43 -7.04
N ARG A 37 1.11 -9.73 -7.20
CA ARG A 37 2.15 -10.76 -7.34
C ARG A 37 3.14 -10.54 -8.50
N VAL A 38 2.81 -9.73 -9.50
CA VAL A 38 3.73 -9.45 -10.61
C VAL A 38 4.74 -8.35 -10.25
N ASN A 39 4.49 -7.59 -9.19
CA ASN A 39 5.47 -6.66 -8.64
C ASN A 39 6.50 -7.45 -7.81
N PRO A 40 7.77 -7.53 -8.24
CA PRO A 40 8.78 -8.35 -7.57
C PRO A 40 9.25 -7.77 -6.22
N VAL A 41 8.91 -6.51 -5.91
CA VAL A 41 9.37 -5.81 -4.71
C VAL A 41 8.24 -5.65 -3.70
N LEU A 42 7.15 -4.99 -4.09
CA LEU A 42 6.04 -4.66 -3.19
C LEU A 42 4.87 -5.65 -3.27
N GLY A 43 4.93 -6.61 -4.19
CA GLY A 43 3.94 -7.67 -4.31
C GLY A 43 3.93 -8.61 -3.12
N ASN A 44 2.75 -9.15 -2.76
CA ASN A 44 2.70 -10.19 -1.74
C ASN A 44 3.15 -11.54 -2.32
N HIS A 45 4.32 -12.03 -1.86
CA HIS A 45 4.86 -13.34 -2.23
C HIS A 45 4.09 -14.51 -1.58
N TYR A 46 3.34 -14.26 -0.50
CA TYR A 46 2.53 -15.26 0.18
C TYR A 46 1.14 -15.34 -0.47
N VAL A 47 0.94 -16.36 -1.29
CA VAL A 47 -0.27 -16.48 -2.12
C VAL A 47 -1.49 -16.89 -1.29
N LEU A 48 -2.53 -16.06 -1.35
CA LEU A 48 -3.88 -16.39 -0.89
C LEU A 48 -4.63 -17.12 -2.01
N LYS A 49 -4.80 -18.44 -1.88
CA LYS A 49 -5.50 -19.26 -2.89
C LYS A 49 -7.01 -19.02 -2.88
N ASP A 50 -7.61 -18.93 -1.70
CA ASP A 50 -9.01 -18.57 -1.53
C ASP A 50 -9.15 -17.18 -0.91
N HIS A 51 -9.74 -16.24 -1.65
CA HIS A 51 -9.96 -14.87 -1.20
C HIS A 51 -11.01 -14.75 -0.08
N ARG A 52 -11.79 -15.80 0.17
CA ARG A 52 -12.82 -15.87 1.21
C ARG A 52 -12.26 -16.37 2.54
N ASP A 53 -11.09 -17.02 2.54
CA ASP A 53 -10.45 -17.55 3.74
C ASP A 53 -9.80 -16.43 4.57
N ASP A 54 -10.45 -16.07 5.68
CA ASP A 54 -9.99 -15.00 6.57
C ASP A 54 -8.81 -15.40 7.43
N ILE A 55 -8.71 -16.67 7.83
CA ILE A 55 -7.61 -17.17 8.64
C ILE A 55 -6.33 -17.14 7.78
N ARG A 56 -6.41 -17.71 6.57
CA ARG A 56 -5.26 -17.71 5.66
C ARG A 56 -4.90 -16.30 5.22
N ARG A 57 -5.88 -15.41 5.06
CA ARG A 57 -5.63 -13.99 4.78
C ARG A 57 -4.81 -13.34 5.89
N ALA A 58 -5.23 -13.48 7.14
CA ALA A 58 -4.51 -12.93 8.28
C ALA A 58 -3.06 -13.48 8.32
N GLU A 59 -2.89 -14.77 8.05
CA GLU A 59 -1.58 -15.40 7.99
C GLU A 59 -0.68 -14.81 6.89
N VAL A 60 -1.15 -14.71 5.64
CA VAL A 60 -0.32 -14.17 4.54
C VAL A 60 0.02 -12.71 4.71
N ILE A 61 -0.85 -11.92 5.37
CA ILE A 61 -0.58 -10.52 5.69
C ILE A 61 0.45 -10.42 6.81
N ARG A 62 0.34 -11.24 7.86
CA ARG A 62 1.34 -11.31 8.93
C ARG A 62 2.71 -11.71 8.40
N LEU A 63 2.76 -12.71 7.50
CA LEU A 63 4.01 -13.15 6.87
C LEU A 63 4.62 -12.05 5.98
N TYR A 64 3.78 -11.32 5.24
CA TYR A 64 4.21 -10.15 4.48
C TYR A 64 4.77 -9.08 5.40
N ASP A 65 4.06 -8.74 6.47
CA ASP A 65 4.50 -7.72 7.44
C ASP A 65 5.85 -8.09 8.06
N LEU A 66 6.04 -9.34 8.50
CA LEU A 66 7.32 -9.78 9.04
C LEU A 66 8.47 -9.56 8.04
N LYS A 67 8.29 -9.97 6.77
CA LYS A 67 9.27 -9.74 5.71
C LYS A 67 9.50 -8.24 5.48
N TYR A 68 8.42 -7.46 5.45
CA TYR A 68 8.47 -6.04 5.19
C TYR A 68 9.19 -5.28 6.29
N GLN A 69 8.91 -5.57 7.58
CA GLN A 69 9.63 -4.97 8.71
C GLN A 69 11.12 -5.32 8.70
N GLN A 70 11.48 -6.56 8.36
CA GLN A 70 12.89 -6.95 8.18
C GLN A 70 13.57 -6.15 7.06
N ASP A 71 12.88 -5.98 5.93
CA ASP A 71 13.37 -5.18 4.81
C ASP A 71 13.51 -3.70 5.18
N LEU A 72 12.54 -3.12 5.90
CA LEU A 72 12.59 -1.76 6.44
C LEU A 72 13.81 -1.56 7.36
N ALA A 73 14.06 -2.50 8.29
CA ALA A 73 15.20 -2.42 9.21
C ALA A 73 16.55 -2.50 8.48
N ALA A 74 16.62 -3.27 7.38
CA ALA A 74 17.83 -3.41 6.56
C ALA A 74 17.97 -2.34 5.46
N ARG A 75 16.99 -1.43 5.33
CA ARG A 75 16.87 -0.51 4.17
C ARG A 75 16.94 -1.25 2.83
N GLY A 76 16.23 -2.37 2.75
CA GLY A 76 16.17 -3.24 1.59
C GLY A 76 15.32 -2.68 0.44
N PRO A 77 15.11 -3.49 -0.62
CA PRO A 77 14.36 -3.06 -1.80
C PRO A 77 12.93 -2.59 -1.53
N MET A 78 12.21 -3.21 -0.58
CA MET A 78 10.85 -2.79 -0.24
C MET A 78 10.87 -1.43 0.46
N ALA A 79 11.85 -1.20 1.35
CA ALA A 79 12.05 0.08 2.01
C ALA A 79 12.30 1.20 0.98
N ILE A 80 13.25 0.99 0.08
CA ILE A 80 13.61 1.96 -0.96
C ILE A 80 12.40 2.24 -1.87
N ALA A 81 11.67 1.21 -2.30
CA ALA A 81 10.49 1.38 -3.14
C ALA A 81 9.40 2.19 -2.43
N THR A 82 9.16 1.93 -1.13
CA THR A 82 8.20 2.70 -0.34
C THR A 82 8.64 4.16 -0.14
N GLU A 83 9.93 4.41 0.12
CA GLU A 83 10.49 5.77 0.21
C GLU A 83 10.30 6.54 -1.12
N GLN A 84 10.50 5.89 -2.26
CA GLN A 84 10.24 6.47 -3.58
C GLN A 84 8.76 6.83 -3.78
N LEU A 85 7.84 5.96 -3.36
CA LEU A 85 6.40 6.26 -3.41
C LEU A 85 6.05 7.44 -2.48
N ALA A 86 6.64 7.49 -1.27
CA ALA A 86 6.44 8.60 -0.36
C ALA A 86 6.97 9.92 -0.95
N ALA A 87 8.14 9.93 -1.59
CA ALA A 87 8.67 11.11 -2.26
C ALA A 87 7.75 11.62 -3.38
N ARG A 88 7.16 10.71 -4.15
CA ARG A 88 6.17 11.05 -5.19
C ARG A 88 4.92 11.70 -4.61
N VAL A 89 4.38 11.13 -3.53
CA VAL A 89 3.23 11.69 -2.81
C VAL A 89 3.55 13.07 -2.23
N LYS A 90 4.73 13.23 -1.63
CA LYS A 90 5.24 14.51 -1.12
C LYS A 90 5.27 15.57 -2.22
N ASN A 91 5.64 15.18 -3.44
CA ASN A 91 5.71 16.06 -4.61
C ASN A 91 4.35 16.38 -5.26
N GLY A 92 3.23 15.92 -4.69
CA GLY A 92 1.89 16.24 -5.22
C GLY A 92 1.21 15.11 -5.96
N GLU A 93 1.90 13.99 -6.19
CA GLU A 93 1.32 12.89 -6.95
C GLU A 93 0.24 12.15 -6.15
N LYS A 94 -0.90 11.89 -6.78
CA LYS A 94 -1.94 11.02 -6.21
C LYS A 94 -1.70 9.60 -6.69
N LEU A 95 -1.56 8.66 -5.77
CA LEU A 95 -1.27 7.26 -6.05
C LEU A 95 -2.44 6.37 -5.68
N ILE A 96 -2.73 5.39 -6.53
CA ILE A 96 -3.60 4.26 -6.20
C ILE A 96 -2.80 2.96 -6.24
N LEU A 97 -2.67 2.30 -5.09
CA LEU A 97 -1.99 1.01 -4.98
C LEU A 97 -2.98 -0.11 -5.32
N MET A 98 -2.76 -0.79 -6.45
CA MET A 98 -3.67 -1.81 -6.97
C MET A 98 -3.24 -3.21 -6.56
N CYS A 99 -4.03 -3.87 -5.72
CA CYS A 99 -3.88 -5.30 -5.37
C CYS A 99 -5.12 -6.11 -5.80
N TRP A 100 -5.01 -7.45 -5.85
CA TRP A 100 -6.18 -8.35 -5.98
C TRP A 100 -6.80 -8.71 -4.61
N CYS A 101 -6.10 -8.37 -3.53
CA CYS A 101 -6.43 -8.76 -2.17
C CYS A 101 -7.45 -7.82 -1.51
N ALA A 102 -7.42 -6.53 -1.88
CA ALA A 102 -8.33 -5.50 -1.39
C ALA A 102 -9.74 -5.72 -1.91
N GLY A 103 -10.74 -5.31 -1.14
CA GLY A 103 -12.06 -4.96 -1.68
C GLY A 103 -13.21 -5.94 -1.44
N ALA A 104 -14.34 -5.57 -2.04
CA ALA A 104 -15.67 -6.09 -1.78
C ALA A 104 -15.81 -7.62 -1.95
N PRO A 105 -16.72 -8.26 -1.19
CA PRO A 105 -17.71 -7.59 -0.33
C PRO A 105 -17.21 -7.14 1.04
N PHE A 106 -15.94 -7.41 1.39
CA PHE A 106 -15.59 -7.52 2.80
C PHE A 106 -14.62 -6.47 3.36
N ASN A 107 -14.18 -5.49 2.57
CA ASN A 107 -13.21 -4.47 3.03
C ASN A 107 -12.06 -5.10 3.83
N LYS A 108 -11.55 -6.25 3.36
CA LYS A 108 -10.61 -7.06 4.14
C LYS A 108 -9.21 -6.44 4.08
N PRO A 109 -8.39 -6.68 5.11
CA PRO A 109 -6.98 -6.30 5.08
C PRO A 109 -6.28 -6.75 3.78
N CYS A 110 -5.46 -5.86 3.21
CA CYS A 110 -4.49 -6.10 2.14
C CYS A 110 -3.09 -5.73 2.66
N HIS A 111 -2.05 -6.34 2.11
CA HIS A 111 -0.68 -5.94 2.40
C HIS A 111 -0.39 -4.48 1.97
N GLY A 112 -1.15 -3.96 1.00
CA GLY A 112 -1.09 -2.56 0.59
C GLY A 112 -1.41 -1.57 1.72
N ASP A 113 -2.20 -1.96 2.71
CA ASP A 113 -2.47 -1.12 3.88
C ASP A 113 -1.17 -0.86 4.67
N LEU A 114 -0.29 -1.85 4.77
CA LEU A 114 1.02 -1.72 5.43
C LEU A 114 1.94 -0.75 4.68
N ILE A 115 1.90 -0.77 3.35
CA ILE A 115 2.67 0.16 2.49
C ILE A 115 2.14 1.59 2.68
N ILE A 116 0.82 1.78 2.64
CA ILE A 116 0.16 3.08 2.84
C ILE A 116 0.54 3.66 4.21
N ASN A 117 0.36 2.87 5.28
CA ASN A 117 0.72 3.29 6.63
C ASN A 117 2.19 3.71 6.74
N GLN A 118 3.10 3.02 6.04
CA GLN A 118 4.51 3.39 6.05
C GLN A 118 4.79 4.67 5.24
N ILE A 119 4.13 4.87 4.10
CA ILE A 119 4.18 6.13 3.35
C ILE A 119 3.72 7.29 4.23
N GLU A 120 2.58 7.15 4.90
CA GLU A 120 2.04 8.17 5.80
C GLU A 120 2.99 8.48 6.96
N ARG A 121 3.63 7.47 7.55
CA ARG A 121 4.68 7.66 8.57
C ARG A 121 5.84 8.49 8.02
N LEU A 122 6.38 8.12 6.86
CA LEU A 122 7.51 8.83 6.23
C LEU A 122 7.18 10.29 5.89
N LEU A 123 5.91 10.59 5.65
CA LEU A 123 5.44 11.95 5.34
C LEU A 123 5.18 12.77 6.61
N THR A 124 4.84 12.12 7.72
CA THR A 124 4.57 12.77 9.02
C THR A 124 5.86 13.09 9.78
N PHE A 125 6.90 12.26 9.64
CA PHE A 125 8.20 12.54 10.24
C PHE A 125 8.98 13.56 9.41
N LYS A 126 8.97 14.81 9.87
CA LYS A 126 9.84 15.88 9.36
C LYS A 126 11.30 15.52 9.68
N CYS A 127 12.15 15.48 8.65
CA CYS A 127 13.57 15.79 8.88
C CYS A 127 13.63 17.30 9.16
N GLU A 128 13.98 17.64 10.40
CA GLU A 128 14.50 18.96 10.76
C GLU A 128 15.82 19.23 10.04
#